data_AF-A0A9P3US99-F1
#
_entry.id   AF-A0A9P3US99-F1
#
_cell.length_a   1.000
_cell.length_b   1.000
_cell.length_c   1.000
_cell.angle_alpha   90.00
_cell.angle_beta   90.00
_cell.angle_gamma   90.00
#
_symmetry.space_group_name_H-M   'P 1'
#
loop_
_entity.id
_entity.type
_entity.pdbx_description
1 polymer ?
#
loop_
_entity_poly.entity_id
_entity_poly.type
_entity_poly.pdbx_seq_one_letter_code
_entity_poly.pdbx_strand_id
1 'polypeptide(L)'
;MFPGVAGRVRELHCVQTETRKTSIWDLRSLKHLSKIRLDWHPRSMLLPRYTDRADRLPFAHVASSVIELEVRGLPWPSPLTFCNIHHIFPDLNVLRLQQERIWCGLCHTCSVARFRSPGPGKIVYEAGVGLPMHYAQTFSALQRLHTVFITIPDFGGGSTTLKEGGEFNKYLWAGECDRCMEVMYEDDAFRDSWVARKKGLSCTDKDSAKAVYVPPPALKRVEWRVWNAEGSEELDVQESEDEFSVSGEES
;
A
#
# COMPACT_ATOMS: atom_id res chain seq x y z
N MET A 1 17.83 25.03 -14.39
CA MET A 1 17.05 25.15 -13.13
C MET A 1 17.09 26.61 -12.68
N PHE A 2 15.95 27.28 -12.50
CA PHE A 2 15.91 28.72 -12.16
C PHE A 2 16.37 28.97 -10.71
N PRO A 3 17.48 29.70 -10.47
CA PRO A 3 18.11 29.81 -9.15
C PRO A 3 17.22 30.42 -8.06
N GLY A 4 16.26 31.29 -8.42
CA GLY A 4 15.37 31.96 -7.48
C GLY A 4 14.13 31.15 -7.07
N VAL A 5 13.74 30.13 -7.84
CA VAL A 5 12.50 29.38 -7.60
C VAL A 5 12.73 28.28 -6.55
N ALA A 6 13.87 27.59 -6.60
CA ALA A 6 14.18 26.46 -5.73
C ALA A 6 14.14 26.81 -4.23
N GLY A 7 14.48 28.04 -3.86
CA GLY A 7 14.48 28.50 -2.47
C GLY A 7 13.09 28.75 -1.87
N ARG A 8 11.99 28.62 -2.63
CA ARG A 8 10.62 28.89 -2.14
C ARG A 8 9.65 27.74 -2.36
N VAL A 9 10.05 26.68 -3.05
CA VAL A 9 9.19 25.52 -3.32
C VAL A 9 8.88 24.81 -2.00
N ARG A 10 7.59 24.73 -1.67
CA ARG A 10 7.05 23.97 -0.52
C ARG A 10 6.44 22.64 -0.93
N GLU A 11 6.00 22.54 -2.17
CA GLU A 11 5.33 21.36 -2.70
C GLU A 11 5.93 20.98 -4.05
N LEU A 12 6.17 19.69 -4.25
CA LEU A 12 6.69 19.13 -5.48
C LEU A 12 5.73 18.06 -5.97
N HIS A 13 5.30 18.19 -7.22
CA HIS A 13 4.53 17.17 -7.92
C HIS A 13 5.43 16.52 -8.98
N CYS A 14 5.64 15.22 -8.83
CA CYS A 14 6.39 14.37 -9.74
C CYS A 14 5.43 13.43 -10.45
N VAL A 15 5.65 13.22 -11.75
CA VAL A 15 4.88 12.28 -12.56
C VAL A 15 5.84 11.27 -13.17
N GLN A 16 5.66 9.99 -12.81
CA GLN A 16 6.42 8.89 -13.38
C GLN A 16 5.61 8.23 -14.50
N THR A 17 6.07 8.42 -15.73
CA THR A 17 5.39 7.90 -16.94
C THR A 17 5.99 6.60 -17.47
N GLU A 18 7.24 6.31 -17.12
CA GLU A 18 7.94 5.09 -17.54
C GLU A 18 7.88 4.02 -16.43
N THR A 19 7.28 2.88 -16.73
CA THR A 19 7.18 1.76 -15.77
C THR A 19 8.48 0.99 -15.61
N ARG A 20 9.32 0.98 -16.64
CA ARG A 20 10.53 0.13 -16.69
C ARG A 20 11.83 0.85 -16.33
N LYS A 21 11.81 2.18 -16.23
CA LYS A 21 12.99 2.99 -15.91
C LYS A 21 12.57 4.11 -14.96
N THR A 22 12.93 3.99 -13.69
CA THR A 22 12.81 5.09 -12.74
C THR A 22 14.12 5.89 -12.74
N SER A 23 14.03 7.14 -13.20
CA SER A 23 15.11 8.10 -12.99
C SER A 23 15.05 8.58 -11.55
N ILE A 24 16.17 8.56 -10.84
CA ILE A 24 16.24 9.07 -9.46
C ILE A 24 16.16 10.60 -9.51
N TRP A 25 15.21 11.19 -8.78
CA TRP A 25 15.10 12.63 -8.60
C TRP A 25 15.94 13.09 -7.41
N ASP A 26 17.00 13.85 -7.68
CA ASP A 26 17.82 14.50 -6.66
C ASP A 26 17.18 15.82 -6.20
N LEU A 27 16.75 15.87 -4.94
CA LEU A 27 16.02 17.00 -4.36
C LEU A 27 16.89 17.92 -3.50
N ARG A 28 18.22 17.79 -3.53
CA ARG A 28 19.15 18.53 -2.66
C ARG A 28 18.98 20.06 -2.70
N SER A 29 18.53 20.62 -3.82
CA SER A 29 18.31 22.07 -3.98
C SER A 29 17.00 22.58 -3.36
N LEU A 30 16.05 21.69 -3.05
CA LEU A 30 14.70 22.03 -2.57
C LEU A 30 14.61 21.99 -1.04
N LYS A 31 15.42 22.80 -0.36
CA LYS A 31 15.58 22.78 1.12
C LYS A 31 14.30 23.09 1.91
N HIS A 32 13.35 23.76 1.27
CA HIS A 32 12.12 24.26 1.88
C HIS A 32 10.90 23.39 1.61
N LEU A 33 11.10 22.29 0.88
CA LEU A 33 10.07 21.34 0.50
C LEU A 33 9.46 20.69 1.75
N SER A 34 8.14 20.71 1.87
CA SER A 34 7.40 20.08 2.97
C SER A 34 6.51 18.94 2.52
N LYS A 35 6.13 18.92 1.23
CA LYS A 35 5.23 17.91 0.65
C LYS A 35 5.71 17.45 -0.71
N ILE A 36 5.65 16.14 -0.94
CA ILE A 36 5.87 15.54 -2.25
C ILE A 36 4.62 14.76 -2.64
N ARG A 37 4.16 14.97 -3.87
CA ARG A 37 3.20 14.11 -4.56
C ARG A 37 3.88 13.40 -5.72
N LEU A 38 3.69 12.10 -5.80
CA LEU A 38 4.20 11.26 -6.87
C LEU A 38 3.04 10.50 -7.52
N ASP A 39 2.79 10.80 -8.79
CA ASP A 39 1.82 10.07 -9.60
C ASP A 39 2.54 9.09 -10.52
N TRP A 40 2.25 7.80 -10.39
CA TRP A 40 2.56 6.81 -11.41
C TRP A 40 1.46 6.82 -12.47
N HIS A 41 1.86 7.04 -13.72
CA HIS A 41 0.99 6.97 -14.88
C HIS A 41 1.54 5.92 -15.86
N PRO A 42 1.42 4.63 -15.52
CA PRO A 42 1.96 3.56 -16.34
C PRO A 42 1.26 3.53 -17.71
N ARG A 43 2.02 3.62 -18.81
CA ARG A 43 1.47 3.47 -20.17
C ARG A 43 0.98 2.05 -20.50
N SER A 44 1.28 1.08 -19.63
CA SER A 44 0.96 -0.33 -19.84
C SER A 44 0.84 -1.04 -18.49
N MET A 45 -0.21 -1.84 -18.31
CA MET A 45 -0.45 -2.66 -17.10
C MET A 45 0.43 -3.91 -17.00
N LEU A 46 1.46 -4.04 -17.84
CA LEU A 46 2.37 -5.19 -17.79
C LEU A 46 2.97 -5.32 -16.39
N LEU A 47 3.04 -6.57 -15.90
CA LEU A 47 3.63 -6.91 -14.61
C LEU A 47 5.01 -6.24 -14.47
N PRO A 48 5.26 -5.50 -13.37
CA PRO A 48 6.59 -5.02 -13.06
C PRO A 48 7.53 -6.22 -13.00
N ARG A 49 8.66 -6.15 -13.70
CA ARG A 49 9.74 -7.11 -13.46
C ARG A 49 10.38 -6.72 -12.13
N TYR A 50 10.06 -7.42 -11.04
CA TYR A 50 10.61 -7.22 -9.68
C TYR A 50 12.12 -7.42 -9.52
N THR A 51 12.84 -7.47 -10.63
CA THR A 51 14.27 -7.79 -10.67
C THR A 51 15.16 -6.56 -10.54
N ASP A 52 14.60 -5.34 -10.48
CA ASP A 52 15.40 -4.11 -10.49
C ASP A 52 15.09 -3.18 -9.30
N ARG A 53 16.07 -2.34 -8.94
CA ARG A 53 15.93 -1.20 -8.01
C ARG A 53 14.83 -0.21 -8.44
N ALA A 54 14.25 -0.41 -9.63
CA ALA A 54 13.26 0.42 -10.26
C ALA A 54 11.93 0.50 -9.49
N ASP A 55 11.62 -0.49 -8.64
CA ASP A 55 10.36 -0.53 -7.91
C ASP A 55 10.36 0.30 -6.62
N ARG A 56 11.46 0.99 -6.29
CA ARG A 56 11.57 1.82 -5.08
C ARG A 56 11.13 3.24 -5.34
N LEU A 57 10.80 3.97 -4.28
CA LEU A 57 10.57 5.41 -4.34
C LEU A 57 11.80 6.12 -4.97
N PRO A 58 11.62 6.85 -6.09
CA PRO A 58 12.73 7.34 -6.93
C PRO A 58 13.27 8.69 -6.45
N PHE A 59 13.54 8.85 -5.16
CA PHE A 59 14.02 10.11 -4.58
C PHE A 59 15.37 9.95 -3.91
N ALA A 60 16.23 10.95 -4.07
CA ALA A 60 17.49 11.07 -3.37
C ALA A 60 17.64 12.47 -2.74
N HIS A 61 18.37 12.54 -1.63
CA HIS A 61 18.66 13.79 -0.91
C HIS A 61 17.42 14.62 -0.56
N VAL A 62 16.34 13.97 -0.14
CA VAL A 62 15.13 14.63 0.34
C VAL A 62 15.46 15.38 1.64
N ALA A 63 14.99 16.63 1.74
CA ALA A 63 15.17 17.44 2.95
C ALA A 63 14.31 16.90 4.10
N SER A 64 14.81 17.00 5.35
CA SER A 64 14.07 16.64 6.58
C SER A 64 12.83 17.49 6.82
N SER A 65 12.69 18.61 6.11
CA SER A 65 11.47 19.43 6.10
C SER A 65 10.28 18.74 5.43
N VAL A 66 10.51 17.69 4.63
CA VAL A 66 9.43 16.91 3.99
C VAL A 66 8.74 16.02 5.02
N ILE A 67 7.51 16.39 5.34
CA ILE A 67 6.68 15.72 6.34
C ILE A 67 5.46 15.03 5.72
N GLU A 68 5.13 15.31 4.46
CA GLU A 68 4.03 14.67 3.74
C GLU A 68 4.49 14.03 2.43
N LEU A 69 4.08 12.78 2.22
CA LEU A 69 4.25 12.05 0.98
C LEU A 69 2.89 11.55 0.50
N GLU A 70 2.58 11.85 -0.76
CA GLU A 70 1.41 11.34 -1.45
C GLU A 70 1.87 10.53 -2.67
N VAL A 71 1.40 9.29 -2.76
CA VAL A 71 1.71 8.39 -3.88
C VAL A 71 0.40 7.95 -4.51
N ARG A 72 0.29 8.13 -5.83
CA ARG A 72 -0.91 7.79 -6.61
C ARG A 72 -0.58 6.87 -7.77
N GLY A 73 -1.53 6.03 -8.15
CA GLY A 73 -1.46 5.25 -9.39
C GLY A 73 -0.37 4.18 -9.43
N LEU A 74 0.13 3.75 -8.26
CA LEU A 74 1.04 2.60 -8.20
C LEU A 74 0.32 1.35 -8.72
N PRO A 75 0.77 0.74 -9.83
CA PRO A 75 0.09 -0.41 -10.42
C PRO A 75 0.20 -1.65 -9.52
N TRP A 76 1.33 -1.77 -8.81
CA TRP A 76 1.54 -2.81 -7.84
C TRP A 76 2.01 -2.23 -6.51
N PRO A 77 1.08 -1.96 -5.59
CA PRO A 77 1.40 -1.39 -4.29
C PRO A 77 2.00 -2.45 -3.35
N SER A 78 3.16 -3.00 -3.73
CA SER A 78 3.89 -3.93 -2.88
C SER A 78 4.55 -3.18 -1.71
N PRO A 79 4.58 -3.76 -0.50
CA PRO A 79 5.39 -3.25 0.61
C PRO A 79 6.86 -3.05 0.21
N LEU A 80 7.38 -3.85 -0.73
CA LEU A 80 8.75 -3.73 -1.21
C LEU A 80 9.03 -2.38 -1.90
N THR A 81 8.02 -1.77 -2.53
CA THR A 81 8.16 -0.42 -3.12
C THR A 81 8.56 0.63 -2.08
N PHE A 82 8.17 0.40 -0.83
CA PHE A 82 8.41 1.29 0.28
C PHE A 82 9.50 0.80 1.24
N CYS A 83 10.26 -0.26 0.91
CA CYS A 83 11.22 -0.85 1.85
C CYS A 83 12.26 0.15 2.41
N ASN A 84 12.58 1.19 1.63
CA ASN A 84 13.55 2.23 2.01
C ASN A 84 12.89 3.57 2.37
N ILE A 85 11.57 3.62 2.55
CA ILE A 85 10.86 4.87 2.80
C ILE A 85 11.42 5.63 4.00
N HIS A 86 11.85 4.93 5.06
CA HIS A 86 12.44 5.53 6.25
C HIS A 86 13.82 6.15 6.03
N HIS A 87 14.60 5.64 5.07
CA HIS A 87 15.87 6.26 4.68
C HIS A 87 15.64 7.52 3.83
N ILE A 88 14.61 7.51 2.99
CA ILE A 88 14.30 8.61 2.07
C ILE A 88 13.54 9.73 2.80
N PHE A 89 12.61 9.38 3.68
CA PHE A 89 11.71 10.28 4.39
C PHE A 89 11.73 10.01 5.91
N PRO A 90 12.87 10.26 6.59
CA PRO A 90 13.01 9.96 8.02
C PRO A 90 12.03 10.74 8.89
N ASP A 91 11.63 11.94 8.47
CA ASP A 91 10.74 12.84 9.21
C ASP A 91 9.27 12.80 8.74
N LEU A 92 8.88 11.74 8.01
CA LEU A 92 7.53 11.63 7.46
C LEU A 92 6.46 11.57 8.57
N ASN A 93 5.50 12.48 8.51
CA ASN A 93 4.37 12.56 9.45
C ASN A 93 3.09 11.97 8.83
N VAL A 94 2.87 12.21 7.52
CA VAL A 94 1.65 11.82 6.81
C VAL A 94 2.01 11.08 5.52
N LEU A 95 1.46 9.89 5.36
CA LEU A 95 1.53 9.11 4.12
C LEU A 95 0.14 8.98 3.50
N ARG A 96 0.01 9.33 2.22
CA ARG A 96 -1.21 9.15 1.44
C ARG A 96 -0.94 8.19 0.29
N LEU A 97 -1.69 7.10 0.23
CA LEU A 97 -1.63 6.12 -0.84
C LEU A 97 -2.96 6.15 -1.58
N GLN A 98 -2.96 6.46 -2.87
CA GLN A 98 -4.11 6.30 -3.75
C GLN A 98 -3.78 5.21 -4.76
N GLN A 99 -4.41 4.06 -4.61
CA GLN A 99 -4.05 2.84 -5.31
C GLN A 99 -5.31 2.17 -5.86
N GLU A 100 -5.21 1.57 -7.04
CA GLU A 100 -6.33 0.81 -7.65
C GLU A 100 -6.46 -0.59 -7.06
N ARG A 101 -5.33 -1.12 -6.56
CA ARG A 101 -5.22 -2.44 -5.95
C ARG A 101 -4.82 -2.32 -4.48
N ILE A 102 -5.08 -3.36 -3.69
CA ILE A 102 -4.68 -3.50 -2.30
C ILE A 102 -3.67 -4.63 -2.15
N TRP A 103 -2.73 -4.49 -1.22
CA TRP A 103 -1.88 -5.60 -0.82
C TRP A 103 -2.58 -6.46 0.22
N CYS A 104 -2.94 -7.69 -0.13
CA CYS A 104 -3.61 -8.61 0.79
C CYS A 104 -2.62 -9.18 1.81
N GLY A 105 -2.88 -8.95 3.09
CA GLY A 105 -2.08 -9.51 4.19
C GLY A 105 -2.17 -11.02 4.35
N LEU A 106 -3.16 -11.68 3.73
CA LEU A 106 -3.41 -13.13 3.86
C LEU A 106 -2.73 -13.95 2.75
N CYS A 107 -2.96 -13.60 1.48
CA CYS A 107 -2.33 -14.29 0.35
C CYS A 107 -1.04 -13.63 -0.14
N HIS A 108 -0.68 -12.45 0.38
CA HIS A 108 0.54 -11.71 0.03
C HIS A 108 0.62 -11.34 -1.47
N THR A 109 -0.53 -11.06 -2.08
CA THR A 109 -0.65 -10.62 -3.48
C THR A 109 -1.37 -9.27 -3.55
N CYS A 110 -1.24 -8.57 -4.67
CA CYS A 110 -2.12 -7.44 -4.94
C CYS A 110 -3.46 -7.94 -5.49
N SER A 111 -4.54 -7.35 -5.01
CA SER A 111 -5.90 -7.70 -5.43
C SER A 111 -6.73 -6.44 -5.59
N VAL A 112 -7.86 -6.58 -6.25
CA VAL A 112 -8.87 -5.53 -6.29
C VAL A 112 -9.77 -5.67 -5.05
N ALA A 113 -10.12 -4.55 -4.43
CA ALA A 113 -11.10 -4.55 -3.36
C ALA A 113 -12.50 -4.73 -3.94
N ARG A 114 -13.26 -5.68 -3.40
CA ARG A 114 -14.64 -5.92 -3.75
C ARG A 114 -15.44 -6.07 -2.47
N PHE A 115 -16.52 -5.31 -2.33
CA PHE A 115 -17.43 -5.41 -1.19
C PHE A 115 -18.83 -5.81 -1.64
N ARG A 116 -19.59 -6.39 -0.71
CA ARG A 116 -21.03 -6.57 -0.88
C ARG A 116 -21.69 -5.20 -0.88
N SER A 117 -22.52 -4.93 -1.89
CA SER A 117 -23.23 -3.66 -2.00
C SER A 117 -24.34 -3.52 -0.93
N PRO A 118 -24.48 -2.35 -0.27
CA PRO A 118 -23.59 -1.20 -0.35
C PRO A 118 -22.27 -1.44 0.42
N GLY A 119 -21.16 -1.14 -0.24
CA GLY A 119 -19.83 -1.16 0.39
C GLY A 119 -19.63 0.02 1.36
N PRO A 120 -18.54 0.01 2.17
CA PRO A 120 -18.21 1.12 3.04
C PRO A 120 -17.76 2.34 2.21
N GLY A 121 -18.10 3.58 2.59
CA GLY A 121 -17.45 4.76 2.01
C GLY A 121 -16.13 5.12 2.71
N LYS A 122 -16.01 4.77 4.00
CA LYS A 122 -14.84 5.10 4.83
C LYS A 122 -14.70 4.15 6.01
N ILE A 123 -13.45 3.79 6.33
CA ILE A 123 -13.09 3.02 7.52
C ILE A 123 -11.98 3.78 8.24
N VAL A 124 -12.17 4.07 9.53
CA VAL A 124 -11.19 4.77 10.35
C VAL A 124 -10.73 3.86 11.48
N TYR A 125 -9.41 3.73 11.60
CA TYR A 125 -8.74 3.05 12.67
C TYR A 125 -7.95 4.05 13.50
N GLU A 126 -7.97 3.85 14.82
CA GLU A 126 -7.19 4.60 15.79
C GLU A 126 -6.28 3.66 16.58
N ALA A 127 -5.39 4.21 17.41
CA ALA A 127 -4.47 3.44 18.26
C ALA A 127 -3.51 2.52 17.47
N GLY A 128 -3.07 2.95 16.27
CA GLY A 128 -1.99 2.30 15.54
C GLY A 128 -2.36 1.01 14.80
N VAL A 129 -3.65 0.66 14.69
CA VAL A 129 -4.12 -0.49 13.88
C VAL A 129 -4.63 -0.05 12.51
N GLY A 130 -4.95 -1.02 11.65
CA GLY A 130 -5.63 -0.78 10.38
C GLY A 130 -4.74 -0.73 9.14
N LEU A 131 -3.41 -0.85 9.30
CA LEU A 131 -2.50 -1.09 8.18
C LEU A 131 -2.52 -2.58 7.79
N PRO A 132 -2.35 -2.91 6.50
CA PRO A 132 -1.98 -4.26 6.11
C PRO A 132 -0.71 -4.70 6.85
N MET A 133 -0.63 -5.96 7.28
CA MET A 133 0.46 -6.50 8.11
C MET A 133 1.85 -6.11 7.59
N HIS A 134 2.08 -6.30 6.28
CA HIS A 134 3.37 -6.00 5.66
C HIS A 134 3.65 -4.50 5.56
N TYR A 135 2.64 -3.66 5.36
CA TYR A 135 2.81 -2.22 5.41
C TYR A 135 3.18 -1.74 6.82
N ALA A 136 2.54 -2.26 7.86
CA ALA A 136 2.90 -1.95 9.23
C ALA A 136 4.40 -2.23 9.47
N GLN A 137 4.87 -3.41 9.04
CA GLN A 137 6.28 -3.80 9.15
C GLN A 137 7.20 -2.90 8.33
N THR A 138 6.90 -2.65 7.06
CA THR A 138 7.69 -1.76 6.21
C THR A 138 7.78 -0.34 6.77
N PHE A 139 6.71 0.15 7.40
CA PHE A 139 6.64 1.49 7.96
C PHE A 139 7.09 1.57 9.43
N SER A 140 7.39 0.44 10.08
CA SER A 140 7.74 0.37 11.50
C SER A 140 8.95 1.24 11.89
N ALA A 141 9.86 1.49 10.95
CA ALA A 141 11.02 2.36 11.18
C ALA A 141 10.68 3.87 11.15
N LEU A 142 9.51 4.28 10.67
CA LEU A 142 9.10 5.69 10.56
C LEU A 142 8.65 6.23 11.93
N GLN A 143 9.59 6.80 12.67
CA GLN A 143 9.37 7.25 14.06
C GLN A 143 8.30 8.34 14.22
N ARG A 144 8.02 9.11 13.16
CA ARG A 144 7.13 10.28 13.20
C ARG A 144 5.82 10.09 12.45
N LEU A 145 5.68 8.97 11.73
CA LEU A 145 4.50 8.71 10.90
C LEU A 145 3.30 8.50 11.82
N HIS A 146 2.41 9.48 11.86
CA HIS A 146 1.26 9.47 12.74
C HIS A 146 -0.07 9.25 12.02
N THR A 147 -0.14 9.53 10.71
CA THR A 147 -1.36 9.35 9.94
C THR A 147 -1.07 8.70 8.58
N VAL A 148 -1.83 7.65 8.26
CA VAL A 148 -1.83 7.02 6.94
C VAL A 148 -3.23 7.11 6.33
N PHE A 149 -3.30 7.54 5.07
CA PHE A 149 -4.52 7.49 4.26
C PHE A 149 -4.33 6.47 3.14
N ILE A 150 -5.29 5.57 2.95
CA ILE A 150 -5.32 4.62 1.85
C ILE A 150 -6.63 4.82 1.10
N THR A 151 -6.56 5.25 -0.15
CA THR A 151 -7.73 5.48 -1.00
C THR A 151 -7.77 4.42 -2.09
N ILE A 152 -8.90 3.72 -2.19
CA ILE A 152 -9.10 2.60 -3.11
C ILE A 152 -10.47 2.68 -3.78
N PRO A 153 -10.60 2.20 -5.03
CA PRO A 153 -11.89 1.88 -5.61
C PRO A 153 -12.52 0.63 -4.94
N ASP A 154 -13.84 0.61 -4.84
CA ASP A 154 -14.66 -0.61 -4.72
C ASP A 154 -15.28 -0.91 -6.08
N PHE A 155 -14.96 -2.09 -6.63
CA PHE A 155 -15.52 -2.56 -7.90
C PHE A 155 -16.84 -3.34 -7.73
N GLY A 156 -17.33 -3.46 -6.48
CA GLY A 156 -18.55 -4.18 -6.15
C GLY A 156 -18.46 -5.69 -6.41
N GLY A 157 -19.61 -6.35 -6.35
CA GLY A 157 -19.74 -7.78 -6.66
C GLY A 157 -19.05 -8.73 -5.67
N GLY A 158 -18.52 -8.22 -4.55
CA GLY A 158 -17.86 -9.03 -3.53
C GLY A 158 -18.82 -9.63 -2.50
N SER A 159 -18.32 -10.55 -1.69
CA SER A 159 -19.03 -11.15 -0.56
C SER A 159 -18.74 -10.44 0.77
N THR A 160 -17.59 -9.74 0.86
CA THR A 160 -17.11 -9.05 2.05
C THR A 160 -18.05 -7.94 2.48
N THR A 161 -18.56 -8.04 3.71
CA THR A 161 -19.48 -7.05 4.29
C THR A 161 -18.77 -6.21 5.35
N LEU A 162 -18.61 -4.91 5.10
CA LEU A 162 -18.12 -3.92 6.05
C LEU A 162 -19.13 -2.78 6.11
N LYS A 163 -20.01 -2.74 7.12
CA LYS A 163 -20.92 -1.60 7.26
C LYS A 163 -20.20 -0.41 7.89
N GLU A 164 -20.65 0.78 7.54
CA GLU A 164 -20.24 2.02 8.21
C GLU A 164 -20.62 1.98 9.71
N GLY A 165 -19.81 2.63 10.57
CA GLY A 165 -20.18 2.82 11.98
C GLY A 165 -19.57 1.86 13.00
N GLY A 166 -18.41 1.26 12.73
CA GLY A 166 -17.57 0.61 13.75
C GLY A 166 -18.00 -0.81 14.18
N GLU A 167 -19.30 -1.10 14.27
CA GLU A 167 -19.78 -2.42 14.72
C GLU A 167 -19.47 -3.56 13.74
N PHE A 168 -19.41 -3.29 12.43
CA PHE A 168 -19.23 -4.33 11.40
C PHE A 168 -17.80 -4.53 10.95
N ASN A 169 -16.87 -3.67 11.38
CA ASN A 169 -15.44 -3.89 11.16
C ASN A 169 -14.79 -4.60 12.37
N LYS A 170 -15.55 -5.46 13.04
CA LYS A 170 -15.11 -6.22 14.22
C LYS A 170 -13.90 -7.11 13.92
N TYR A 171 -13.74 -7.52 12.66
CA TYR A 171 -12.63 -8.35 12.20
C TYR A 171 -11.41 -7.55 11.68
N LEU A 172 -11.41 -6.23 11.90
CA LEU A 172 -10.30 -5.32 11.59
C LEU A 172 -9.80 -5.43 10.14
N TRP A 173 -10.68 -5.38 9.15
CA TRP A 173 -10.29 -5.50 7.74
C TRP A 173 -9.26 -4.44 7.33
N ALA A 174 -8.05 -4.84 7.01
CA ALA A 174 -6.93 -3.94 6.74
C ALA A 174 -6.34 -4.20 5.35
N GLY A 175 -7.21 -4.35 4.35
CA GLY A 175 -6.79 -4.59 2.96
C GLY A 175 -6.76 -6.07 2.55
N GLU A 176 -7.44 -6.97 3.26
CA GLU A 176 -7.61 -8.35 2.80
C GLU A 176 -8.51 -8.43 1.53
N CYS A 177 -8.22 -9.34 0.59
CA CYS A 177 -9.02 -9.48 -0.62
C CYS A 177 -10.29 -10.29 -0.35
N ASP A 178 -11.30 -10.15 -1.21
CA ASP A 178 -12.61 -10.76 -1.03
C ASP A 178 -12.55 -12.29 -0.91
N ARG A 179 -11.76 -12.95 -1.78
CA ARG A 179 -11.56 -14.41 -1.73
C ARG A 179 -10.95 -14.88 -0.41
N CYS A 180 -9.97 -14.15 0.14
CA CYS A 180 -9.39 -14.53 1.43
C CYS A 180 -10.35 -14.27 2.58
N MET A 181 -11.17 -13.22 2.49
CA MET A 181 -12.22 -12.97 3.47
C MET A 181 -13.28 -14.07 3.44
N GLU A 182 -13.69 -14.53 2.27
CA GLU A 182 -14.65 -15.63 2.12
C GLU A 182 -14.09 -16.95 2.67
N VAL A 183 -12.93 -17.39 2.18
CA VAL A 183 -12.40 -18.72 2.51
C VAL A 183 -11.82 -18.80 3.92
N MET A 184 -11.10 -17.77 4.38
CA MET A 184 -10.33 -17.86 5.63
C MET A 184 -11.14 -17.41 6.85
N TYR A 185 -12.12 -16.51 6.71
CA TYR A 185 -12.87 -16.00 7.87
C TYR A 185 -14.11 -16.83 8.20
N GLU A 186 -14.42 -17.86 7.43
CA GLU A 186 -15.36 -18.92 7.82
C GLU A 186 -14.87 -19.69 9.06
N ASP A 187 -13.55 -19.86 9.23
CA ASP A 187 -12.96 -20.43 10.44
C ASP A 187 -12.85 -19.37 11.54
N ASP A 188 -13.70 -19.49 12.56
CA ASP A 188 -13.74 -18.63 13.73
C ASP A 188 -12.39 -18.58 14.48
N ALA A 189 -11.70 -19.71 14.62
CA ALA A 189 -10.44 -19.80 15.35
C ALA A 189 -9.31 -19.11 14.57
N PHE A 190 -9.25 -19.31 13.26
CA PHE A 190 -8.32 -18.58 12.40
C PHE A 190 -8.57 -17.08 12.47
N ARG A 191 -9.82 -16.66 12.31
CA ARG A 191 -10.23 -15.26 12.26
C ARG A 191 -9.89 -14.54 13.56
N ASP A 192 -10.20 -15.13 14.71
CA ASP A 192 -9.92 -14.54 16.02
C ASP A 192 -8.40 -14.44 16.26
N SER A 193 -7.64 -15.47 15.86
CA SER A 193 -6.18 -15.45 15.90
C SER A 193 -5.59 -14.36 15.00
N TRP A 194 -6.13 -14.19 13.79
CA TRP A 194 -5.70 -13.16 12.85
C TRP A 194 -6.00 -11.74 13.36
N VAL A 195 -7.18 -11.53 13.95
CA VAL A 195 -7.56 -10.27 14.61
C VAL A 195 -6.64 -9.99 15.80
N ALA A 196 -6.36 -10.99 16.65
CA ALA A 196 -5.43 -10.84 17.76
C ALA A 196 -4.01 -10.46 17.28
N ARG A 197 -3.54 -11.06 16.18
CA ARG A 197 -2.27 -10.71 15.55
C ARG A 197 -2.25 -9.26 15.07
N LYS A 198 -3.31 -8.78 14.40
CA LYS A 198 -3.43 -7.37 13.96
C LYS A 198 -3.50 -6.36 15.11
N LYS A 199 -3.88 -6.80 16.30
CA LYS A 199 -3.87 -6.00 17.54
C LYS A 199 -2.53 -6.07 18.29
N GLY A 200 -1.56 -6.84 17.81
CA GLY A 200 -0.30 -7.10 18.52
C GLY A 200 -0.46 -7.95 19.79
N LEU A 201 -1.59 -8.65 19.95
CA LEU A 201 -1.89 -9.48 21.12
C LEU A 201 -1.39 -10.92 20.98
N SER A 202 -1.20 -11.39 19.75
CA SER A 202 -0.71 -12.74 19.49
C SER A 202 0.82 -12.75 19.40
N CYS A 203 1.46 -13.15 20.50
CA CYS A 203 2.85 -13.58 20.57
C CYS A 203 2.87 -15.12 20.61
N THR A 204 2.27 -15.79 19.63
CA THR A 204 2.23 -17.27 19.66
C THR A 204 3.55 -17.83 19.13
N ASP A 205 4.32 -18.31 20.11
CA ASP A 205 5.55 -19.11 20.07
C ASP A 205 6.73 -18.56 19.30
N LYS A 206 7.87 -18.48 20.01
CA LYS A 206 9.21 -18.20 19.48
C LYS A 206 9.64 -19.17 18.35
N ASP A 207 8.87 -20.25 18.15
CA ASP A 207 9.10 -21.29 17.16
C ASP A 207 8.24 -21.14 15.89
N SER A 208 7.27 -20.22 15.86
CA SER A 208 6.52 -19.92 14.64
C SER A 208 7.08 -18.66 13.99
N ALA A 209 7.64 -18.78 12.79
CA ALA A 209 8.18 -17.67 11.99
C ALA A 209 7.10 -16.66 11.51
N LYS A 210 5.97 -16.56 12.20
CA LYS A 210 4.84 -15.72 11.83
C LYS A 210 5.11 -14.28 12.27
N ALA A 211 5.25 -13.42 11.27
CA ALA A 211 5.52 -12.00 11.38
C ALA A 211 4.54 -11.28 12.36
N VAL A 212 5.04 -10.70 13.45
CA VAL A 212 4.20 -9.93 14.40
C VAL A 212 3.79 -8.59 13.76
N TYR A 213 2.58 -8.10 14.08
CA TYR A 213 2.15 -6.76 13.69
C TYR A 213 2.94 -5.73 14.49
N VAL A 214 3.76 -4.94 13.80
CA VAL A 214 4.57 -3.89 14.41
C VAL A 214 4.23 -2.58 13.69
N PRO A 215 3.39 -1.71 14.29
CA PRO A 215 3.08 -0.43 13.67
C PRO A 215 4.23 0.57 13.82
N PRO A 216 4.26 1.65 12.99
CA PRO A 216 5.08 2.81 13.27
C PRO A 216 4.83 3.35 14.69
N PRO A 217 5.86 3.71 15.48
CA PRO A 217 5.72 4.05 16.90
C PRO A 217 4.79 5.24 17.18
N ALA A 218 4.72 6.20 16.26
CA ALA A 218 3.86 7.38 16.39
C ALA A 218 2.50 7.22 15.69
N LEU A 219 2.18 6.05 15.12
CA LEU A 219 0.97 5.85 14.33
C LEU A 219 -0.28 6.01 15.20
N LYS A 220 -1.07 7.04 14.91
CA LYS A 220 -2.32 7.34 15.62
C LYS A 220 -3.54 6.96 14.82
N ARG A 221 -3.50 7.12 13.49
CA ARG A 221 -4.67 6.99 12.63
C ARG A 221 -4.36 6.33 11.29
N VAL A 222 -5.19 5.38 10.90
CA VAL A 222 -5.24 4.84 9.54
C VAL A 222 -6.63 5.04 8.99
N GLU A 223 -6.75 5.70 7.85
CA GLU A 223 -8.02 5.99 7.21
C GLU A 223 -8.07 5.36 5.82
N TRP A 224 -9.00 4.42 5.65
CA TRP A 224 -9.36 3.89 4.35
C TRP A 224 -10.52 4.69 3.77
N ARG A 225 -10.33 5.21 2.56
CA ARG A 225 -11.37 5.87 1.77
C ARG A 225 -11.69 4.98 0.59
N VAL A 226 -12.96 4.67 0.45
CA VAL A 226 -13.44 3.76 -0.58
C VAL A 226 -14.42 4.54 -1.44
N TRP A 227 -14.20 4.53 -2.75
CA TRP A 227 -15.10 5.16 -3.71
C TRP A 227 -15.65 4.10 -4.65
N ASN A 228 -16.93 4.21 -4.99
CA ASN A 228 -17.58 3.27 -5.89
C ASN A 228 -17.07 3.49 -7.31
N ALA A 229 -16.38 2.51 -7.87
CA ALA A 229 -15.95 2.53 -9.27
C ALA A 229 -17.13 2.09 -10.14
N GLU A 230 -18.12 2.97 -10.30
CA GLU A 230 -19.25 2.70 -11.18
C GLU A 230 -18.75 2.47 -12.62
N GLY A 231 -19.00 1.28 -13.17
CA GLY A 231 -18.98 1.05 -14.62
C GLY A 231 -17.63 0.87 -15.30
N SER A 232 -16.55 0.47 -14.61
CA SER A 232 -15.39 -0.07 -15.33
C SER A 232 -15.67 -1.53 -15.69
N GLU A 233 -15.90 -1.79 -16.97
CA GLU A 233 -15.91 -3.16 -17.52
C GLU A 233 -14.70 -3.93 -16.97
N GLU A 234 -14.94 -5.13 -16.46
CA GLU A 234 -13.92 -5.98 -15.84
C GLU A 234 -12.72 -6.11 -16.80
N LEU A 235 -11.60 -5.47 -16.46
CA LEU A 235 -10.32 -5.88 -17.01
C LEU A 235 -9.94 -7.17 -16.29
N ASP A 236 -10.54 -8.27 -16.76
CA ASP A 236 -10.07 -9.62 -16.53
C ASP A 236 -8.64 -9.70 -17.07
N VAL A 237 -7.69 -9.36 -16.21
CA VAL A 237 -6.29 -9.69 -16.43
C VAL A 237 -6.20 -11.20 -16.25
N GLN A 238 -6.48 -11.95 -17.31
CA GLN A 238 -6.00 -13.32 -17.44
C GLN A 238 -4.49 -13.25 -17.23
N GLU A 239 -4.01 -13.78 -16.12
CA GLU A 239 -2.60 -14.13 -15.97
C GLU A 239 -2.32 -15.14 -17.08
N SER A 240 -1.75 -14.67 -18.20
CA SER A 240 -1.33 -15.54 -19.28
C SER A 240 -0.21 -16.43 -18.73
N GLU A 241 -0.55 -17.69 -18.48
CA GLU A 241 0.38 -18.78 -18.26
C GLU A 241 1.19 -18.96 -19.56
N ASP A 242 2.23 -18.13 -19.75
CA ASP A 242 3.20 -18.36 -20.81
C ASP A 242 3.96 -19.65 -20.48
N GLU A 243 3.52 -20.73 -21.14
CA GLU A 243 4.13 -22.05 -21.16
C GLU A 243 5.64 -21.95 -21.45
N PHE A 244 6.45 -22.31 -20.46
CA PHE A 244 7.85 -22.65 -20.65
C PHE A 244 7.93 -23.99 -21.41
N SER A 245 7.78 -23.94 -22.73
CA SER A 245 8.12 -25.05 -23.61
C SER A 245 9.65 -25.11 -23.74
N VAL A 246 10.28 -25.88 -22.86
CA VAL A 246 11.68 -26.29 -23.02
C VAL A 246 11.72 -27.35 -24.11
N SER A 247 11.97 -26.92 -25.35
CA SER A 247 12.35 -27.84 -26.43
C SER A 247 13.78 -28.33 -26.17
N GLY A 248 13.88 -29.50 -25.53
CA GLY A 248 15.11 -30.28 -25.50
C GLY A 248 15.31 -31.00 -26.83
N GLU A 249 16.03 -30.38 -27.74
CA GLU A 249 16.76 -31.11 -28.79
C GLU A 249 18.22 -31.21 -28.34
N GLU A 250 18.68 -32.44 -28.09
CA GLU A 250 20.01 -32.92 -28.46
C GLU A 250 20.19 -34.37 -27.95
N SER A 251 20.11 -35.34 -28.87
CA SER A 251 20.95 -36.55 -28.98
C SER A 251 20.51 -37.36 -30.20
#